data_AF-A0A955ZKL3-F1
#
_entry.id   AF-A0A955ZKL3-F1
#
_cell.length_a   1.000
_cell.length_b   1.000
_cell.length_c   1.000
_cell.angle_alpha   90.00
_cell.angle_beta   90.00
_cell.angle_gamma   90.00
#
_symmetry.space_group_name_H-M   'P 1'
#
loop_
_entity.id
_entity.type
_entity.pdbx_description
1 polymer ?
#
loop_
_entity_poly.entity_id
_entity_poly.type
_entity_poly.pdbx_seq_one_letter_code
_entity_poly.pdbx_strand_id
1 'polypeptide(L)'
;MRRPSLLVFMMTACAPATPPASQAPSAAPAPLASAPASPEPSVSAAPPAELPPSEPPPSEPVKFDLVVVFSSFGTGTDHEAGMRIRAVAERTSKRTGLAIEPKVESWGREGERDDCYDLGKLSEADKERFIREVIQAAGDSERVTMFRDEPCRR
;
A
#
# COMPACT_ATOMS: atom_id res chain seq x y z
N MET A 1 45.44 19.87 -28.09
CA MET A 1 45.23 19.76 -29.55
C MET A 1 44.93 18.30 -29.88
N ARG A 2 43.88 18.04 -30.71
CA ARG A 2 43.52 16.76 -31.38
C ARG A 2 43.00 15.64 -30.45
N ARG A 3 41.81 15.03 -30.59
CA ARG A 3 40.68 15.06 -31.55
C ARG A 3 39.41 14.55 -30.82
N PRO A 4 38.21 15.06 -31.12
CA PRO A 4 36.96 14.40 -30.72
C PRO A 4 36.65 13.26 -31.70
N SER A 5 36.33 12.08 -31.19
CA SER A 5 35.80 10.98 -32.00
C SER A 5 34.28 10.95 -31.82
N LEU A 6 33.58 11.60 -32.75
CA LEU A 6 32.16 11.37 -32.97
C LEU A 6 32.00 9.93 -33.45
N LEU A 7 31.24 9.13 -32.71
CA LEU A 7 30.71 7.88 -33.21
C LEU A 7 29.18 7.98 -33.15
N VAL A 8 28.65 8.35 -34.31
CA VAL A 8 27.23 8.32 -34.67
C VAL A 8 26.85 6.86 -34.82
N PHE A 9 25.96 6.34 -33.97
CA PHE A 9 25.23 5.11 -34.26
C PHE A 9 23.81 5.45 -34.69
N MET A 10 23.54 5.16 -35.95
CA MET A 10 22.24 5.29 -36.59
C MET A 10 21.32 4.14 -36.17
N MET A 11 20.07 4.52 -35.89
CA MET A 11 18.81 3.99 -36.42
C MET A 11 18.52 2.47 -36.41
N THR A 12 17.22 2.21 -36.28
CA THR A 12 16.44 1.01 -36.68
C THR A 12 16.43 -0.13 -35.64
N ALA A 13 15.28 -0.65 -35.18
CA ALA A 13 13.98 -0.78 -35.82
C ALA A 13 12.80 -0.76 -34.83
N CYS A 14 11.71 -0.11 -35.23
CA CYS A 14 10.37 -0.34 -34.68
C CYS A 14 9.88 -1.74 -35.08
N ALA A 15 9.44 -2.53 -34.10
CA ALA A 15 8.58 -3.69 -34.33
C ALA A 15 7.11 -3.28 -34.07
N PRO A 16 6.16 -3.62 -34.97
CA PRO A 16 4.73 -3.39 -34.71
C PRO A 16 4.20 -4.41 -33.69
N ALA A 17 3.42 -3.91 -32.74
CA ALA A 17 2.74 -4.67 -31.69
C ALA A 17 1.56 -5.47 -32.24
N THR A 18 1.45 -6.74 -31.83
CA THR A 18 0.28 -7.59 -32.05
C THR A 18 -0.82 -7.25 -31.04
N PRO A 19 -2.07 -6.96 -31.46
CA PRO A 19 -3.17 -6.75 -30.52
C PRO A 19 -3.66 -8.09 -29.92
N PRO A 20 -4.00 -8.14 -28.62
CA PRO A 20 -4.64 -9.31 -28.03
C PRO A 20 -6.10 -9.43 -28.48
N ALA A 21 -6.51 -10.68 -28.75
CA ALA A 21 -7.85 -11.04 -29.16
C ALA A 21 -8.87 -10.80 -28.04
N SER A 22 -9.90 -10.02 -28.38
CA SER A 22 -11.14 -9.80 -27.65
C SER A 22 -11.96 -11.08 -27.55
N GLN A 23 -12.30 -11.53 -26.34
CA GLN A 23 -13.45 -12.39 -26.08
C GLN A 23 -14.17 -11.98 -24.78
N ALA A 24 -15.34 -11.39 -24.96
CA ALA A 24 -16.53 -11.51 -24.10
C ALA A 24 -17.69 -11.85 -25.07
N PRO A 25 -18.90 -12.31 -24.67
CA PRO A 25 -19.52 -12.30 -23.33
C PRO A 25 -20.28 -13.63 -23.02
N SER A 26 -21.17 -13.62 -22.01
CA SER A 26 -22.35 -14.52 -21.78
C SER A 26 -22.28 -15.25 -20.44
N ALA A 27 -23.30 -15.38 -19.59
CA ALA A 27 -24.59 -14.73 -19.36
C ALA A 27 -25.08 -15.16 -17.95
N ALA A 28 -26.06 -14.41 -17.44
CA ALA A 28 -26.97 -14.55 -16.28
C ALA A 28 -27.49 -15.98 -15.87
N PRO A 29 -28.45 -16.14 -14.91
CA PRO A 29 -28.72 -15.54 -13.59
C PRO A 29 -28.93 -16.60 -12.45
N ALA A 30 -29.32 -16.13 -11.26
CA ALA A 30 -29.56 -16.84 -9.98
C ALA A 30 -30.59 -18.01 -10.00
N PRO A 31 -30.60 -18.82 -8.92
CA PRO A 31 -31.88 -19.03 -8.22
C PRO A 31 -31.81 -18.90 -6.68
N LEU A 32 -32.91 -18.38 -6.14
CA LEU A 32 -33.31 -18.39 -4.73
C LEU A 32 -33.41 -19.83 -4.20
N ALA A 33 -32.91 -20.07 -2.99
CA ALA A 33 -33.19 -21.27 -2.22
C ALA A 33 -33.78 -20.92 -0.86
N SER A 34 -34.95 -21.50 -0.62
CA SER A 34 -35.87 -21.30 0.49
C SER A 34 -35.38 -21.90 1.81
N ALA A 35 -35.77 -21.26 2.92
CA ALA A 35 -35.87 -21.85 4.26
C ALA A 35 -36.87 -23.03 4.27
N PRO A 36 -36.82 -23.98 5.24
CA PRO A 36 -37.54 -23.76 6.51
C PRO A 36 -37.03 -24.51 7.77
N ALA A 37 -37.67 -24.16 8.90
CA ALA A 37 -38.07 -24.99 10.06
C ALA A 37 -37.22 -24.98 11.36
N SER A 38 -37.91 -24.54 12.44
CA SER A 38 -37.57 -24.55 13.87
C SER A 38 -37.42 -25.97 14.47
N PRO A 39 -36.86 -26.10 15.71
CA PRO A 39 -37.72 -26.03 16.91
C PRO A 39 -37.10 -25.34 18.15
N GLU A 40 -37.98 -24.87 19.04
CA GLU A 40 -37.72 -24.50 20.46
C GLU A 40 -37.45 -25.76 21.34
N PRO A 41 -37.32 -25.70 22.69
CA PRO A 41 -36.85 -24.66 23.61
C PRO A 41 -35.64 -25.15 24.45
N SER A 42 -34.77 -24.26 24.93
CA SER A 42 -33.72 -24.63 25.90
C SER A 42 -33.79 -23.78 27.16
N VAL A 43 -33.79 -24.49 28.28
CA VAL A 43 -34.15 -24.02 29.61
C VAL A 43 -33.05 -23.11 30.15
N SER A 44 -33.49 -21.96 30.63
CA SER A 44 -32.70 -20.93 31.29
C SER A 44 -32.18 -21.43 32.64
N ALA A 45 -30.86 -21.55 32.76
CA ALA A 45 -30.15 -21.51 34.02
C ALA A 45 -29.21 -20.30 33.95
N ALA A 46 -29.56 -19.22 34.66
CA ALA A 46 -28.76 -18.01 34.68
C ALA A 46 -27.45 -18.26 35.46
N PRO A 47 -26.26 -18.16 34.82
CA PRO A 47 -25.01 -18.05 35.54
C PRO A 47 -24.94 -16.71 36.31
N PRO A 48 -24.21 -16.65 37.43
CA PRO A 48 -24.04 -15.44 38.22
C PRO A 48 -23.53 -14.30 37.33
N ALA A 49 -24.12 -13.12 37.49
CA ALA A 49 -23.76 -11.90 36.77
C ALA A 49 -22.26 -11.63 36.89
N GLU A 50 -21.52 -12.00 35.86
CA GLU A 50 -20.13 -11.61 35.67
C GLU A 50 -20.14 -10.10 35.48
N LEU A 51 -19.38 -9.39 36.30
CA LEU A 51 -19.22 -7.94 36.21
C LEU A 51 -18.85 -7.59 34.76
N PRO A 52 -19.49 -6.60 34.13
CA PRO A 52 -19.18 -6.26 32.75
C PRO A 52 -17.68 -5.94 32.66
N PRO A 53 -16.97 -6.49 31.65
CA PRO A 53 -15.56 -6.21 31.45
C PRO A 53 -15.39 -4.70 31.36
N SER A 54 -14.56 -4.13 32.24
CA SER A 54 -14.24 -2.72 32.22
C SER A 54 -13.66 -2.39 30.84
N GLU A 55 -14.34 -1.52 30.10
CA GLU A 55 -13.92 -1.10 28.77
C GLU A 55 -12.53 -0.45 28.89
N PRO A 56 -11.52 -0.93 28.13
CA PRO A 56 -10.20 -0.35 28.19
C PRO A 56 -10.26 1.11 27.74
N PRO A 57 -9.48 2.01 28.38
CA PRO A 57 -9.48 3.42 28.01
C PRO A 57 -9.13 3.60 26.52
N PRO A 58 -9.69 4.62 25.86
CA PRO A 58 -9.39 4.91 24.46
C PRO A 58 -7.88 5.13 24.30
N SER A 59 -7.24 4.26 23.51
CA SER A 59 -5.82 4.35 23.21
C SER A 59 -5.55 5.48 22.21
N GLU A 60 -4.54 6.29 22.49
CA GLU A 60 -4.07 7.33 21.56
C GLU A 60 -3.72 6.72 20.19
N PRO A 61 -3.92 7.46 19.09
CA PRO A 61 -3.63 6.94 17.76
C PRO A 61 -2.12 6.70 17.59
N VAL A 62 -1.76 5.47 17.20
CA VAL A 62 -0.37 5.09 16.89
C VAL A 62 0.14 5.94 15.73
N LYS A 63 1.23 6.68 15.97
CA LYS A 63 1.92 7.52 14.98
C LYS A 63 3.02 6.72 14.28
N PHE A 64 3.27 7.07 13.04
CA PHE A 64 4.30 6.46 12.19
C PHE A 64 5.38 7.49 11.84
N ASP A 65 6.63 7.05 11.73
CA ASP A 65 7.75 7.94 11.39
C ASP A 65 7.61 8.53 9.98
N LEU A 66 6.99 7.77 9.07
CA LEU A 66 6.68 8.19 7.70
C LEU A 66 5.37 7.58 7.22
N VAL A 67 4.46 8.41 6.72
CA VAL A 67 3.24 8.01 6.01
C VAL A 67 3.35 8.45 4.56
N VAL A 68 3.22 7.51 3.63
CA VAL A 68 3.23 7.79 2.18
C VAL A 68 1.82 7.56 1.62
N VAL A 69 1.16 8.63 1.20
CA VAL A 69 -0.22 8.61 0.68
C VAL A 69 -0.18 8.56 -0.84
N PHE A 70 -0.75 7.51 -1.41
CA PHE A 70 -0.98 7.37 -2.85
C PHE A 70 -2.42 7.78 -3.17
N SER A 71 -2.58 8.86 -3.91
CA SER A 71 -3.89 9.40 -4.32
C SER A 71 -4.15 9.19 -5.82
N SER A 72 -5.43 9.10 -6.21
CA SER A 72 -5.85 9.02 -7.61
C SER A 72 -6.64 10.25 -8.01
N PHE A 73 -6.49 10.70 -9.26
CA PHE A 73 -7.31 11.74 -9.89
C PHE A 73 -8.14 11.18 -11.05
N GLY A 74 -8.64 9.94 -10.91
CA GLY A 74 -9.50 9.28 -11.91
C GLY A 74 -8.77 8.43 -12.95
N THR A 75 -7.46 8.20 -12.79
CA THR A 75 -6.67 7.31 -13.68
C THR A 75 -5.79 6.35 -12.89
N GLY A 76 -6.14 6.07 -11.64
CA GLY A 76 -5.32 5.29 -10.71
C GLY A 76 -4.16 6.04 -10.08
N THR A 77 -3.50 5.35 -9.15
CA THR A 77 -2.31 5.84 -8.46
C THR A 77 -1.04 5.72 -9.31
N ASP A 78 0.02 6.40 -8.90
CA ASP A 78 1.34 6.28 -9.54
C ASP A 78 2.02 4.97 -9.11
N HIS A 79 1.79 3.92 -9.92
CA HIS A 79 2.35 2.59 -9.67
C HIS A 79 3.89 2.58 -9.75
N GLU A 80 4.48 3.36 -10.67
CA GLU A 80 5.93 3.41 -10.85
C GLU A 80 6.63 4.08 -9.66
N ALA A 81 6.07 5.16 -9.11
CA ALA A 81 6.52 5.73 -7.86
C ALA A 81 6.43 4.70 -6.71
N GLY A 82 5.32 3.97 -6.61
CA GLY A 82 5.15 2.90 -5.61
C GLY A 82 6.24 1.82 -5.70
N MET A 83 6.57 1.37 -6.91
CA MET A 83 7.64 0.38 -7.13
C MET A 83 9.03 0.92 -6.74
N ARG A 84 9.31 2.19 -7.06
CA ARG A 84 10.58 2.84 -6.68
C ARG A 84 10.71 2.97 -5.17
N ILE A 85 9.64 3.35 -4.48
CA ILE A 85 9.60 3.48 -3.01
C ILE A 85 9.79 2.11 -2.34
N ARG A 86 9.09 1.07 -2.83
CA ARG A 86 9.29 -0.31 -2.35
C ARG A 86 10.75 -0.77 -2.50
N ALA A 87 11.39 -0.44 -3.62
CA ALA A 87 12.79 -0.77 -3.83
C ALA A 87 13.72 -0.08 -2.81
N VAL A 88 13.37 1.12 -2.30
CA VAL A 88 14.10 1.79 -1.21
C VAL A 88 13.99 0.98 0.09
N ALA A 89 12.78 0.52 0.43
CA ALA A 89 12.54 -0.30 1.63
C ALA A 89 13.32 -1.63 1.56
N GLU A 90 13.32 -2.30 0.42
CA GLU A 90 14.08 -3.54 0.21
C GLU A 90 15.60 -3.31 0.31
N ARG A 91 16.14 -2.24 -0.30
CA ARG A 91 17.56 -1.91 -0.19
C ARG A 91 17.96 -1.56 1.23
N THR A 92 17.11 -0.81 1.94
CA THR A 92 17.35 -0.44 3.34
C THR A 92 17.33 -1.69 4.21
N SER A 93 16.37 -2.59 4.00
CA SER A 93 16.29 -3.86 4.73
C SER A 93 17.55 -4.71 4.56
N LYS A 94 18.06 -4.81 3.32
CA LYS A 94 19.32 -5.51 3.02
C LYS A 94 20.53 -4.85 3.68
N ARG A 95 20.55 -3.51 3.78
CA ARG A 95 21.66 -2.75 4.38
C ARG A 95 21.71 -2.88 5.89
N THR A 96 20.56 -2.82 6.56
CA THR A 96 20.47 -2.78 8.03
C THR A 96 20.26 -4.17 8.64
N GLY A 97 19.81 -5.15 7.85
CA GLY A 97 19.39 -6.46 8.36
C GLY A 97 18.04 -6.44 9.07
N LEU A 98 17.30 -5.32 9.00
CA LEU A 98 15.98 -5.14 9.62
C LEU A 98 14.91 -5.12 8.53
N ALA A 99 13.81 -5.84 8.73
CA ALA A 99 12.69 -5.81 7.78
C ALA A 99 12.00 -4.43 7.83
N ILE A 100 11.96 -3.74 6.69
CA ILE A 100 11.23 -2.48 6.49
C ILE A 100 10.01 -2.78 5.63
N GLU A 101 8.87 -3.01 6.27
CA GLU A 101 7.60 -3.26 5.61
C GLU A 101 6.57 -2.24 6.13
N PRO A 102 5.86 -1.52 5.24
CA PRO A 102 4.83 -0.60 5.67
C PRO A 102 3.57 -1.37 6.10
N LYS A 103 2.84 -0.79 7.05
CA LYS A 103 1.42 -1.08 7.21
C LYS A 103 0.69 -0.43 6.03
N VAL A 104 -0.03 -1.21 5.24
CA VAL A 104 -0.76 -0.72 4.06
C VAL A 104 -2.24 -0.57 4.38
N GLU A 105 -2.79 0.63 4.22
CA GLU A 105 -4.20 0.93 4.44
C GLU A 105 -4.84 1.43 3.14
N SER A 106 -5.67 0.59 2.53
CA SER A 106 -6.35 0.93 1.26
C SER A 106 -7.69 1.60 1.54
N TRP A 107 -7.93 2.77 0.93
CA TRP A 107 -9.13 3.57 1.22
C TRP A 107 -9.95 3.95 -0.01
N GLY A 108 -9.47 3.64 -1.22
CA GLY A 108 -10.19 3.96 -2.45
C GLY A 108 -10.19 2.83 -3.48
N ARG A 109 -10.98 3.01 -4.53
CA ARG A 109 -11.24 1.96 -5.54
C ARG A 109 -10.17 1.89 -6.62
N GLU A 110 -9.40 2.96 -6.78
CA GLU A 110 -8.42 3.10 -7.87
C GLU A 110 -6.97 2.83 -7.40
N GLY A 111 -6.83 2.09 -6.30
CA GLY A 111 -5.53 1.75 -5.71
C GLY A 111 -4.98 2.80 -4.75
N GLU A 112 -5.85 3.72 -4.31
CA GLU A 112 -5.57 4.72 -3.28
C GLU A 112 -5.31 4.05 -1.93
N ARG A 113 -4.17 4.37 -1.34
CA ARG A 113 -3.70 3.73 -0.11
C ARG A 113 -2.68 4.59 0.61
N ASP A 114 -2.49 4.28 1.89
CA ASP A 114 -1.41 4.81 2.71
C ASP A 114 -0.42 3.69 3.02
N ASP A 115 0.86 3.92 2.75
CA ASP A 115 1.96 3.05 3.18
C ASP A 115 2.60 3.70 4.43
N CYS A 116 2.33 3.13 5.61
CA CYS A 116 2.70 3.67 6.91
C CYS A 116 3.90 2.91 7.50
N TYR A 117 5.06 3.57 7.57
CA TYR A 117 6.32 2.98 7.98
C TYR A 117 6.62 3.25 9.45
N ASP A 118 6.77 2.18 10.23
CA ASP A 118 7.38 2.21 11.56
C ASP A 118 8.88 1.97 11.40
N LEU A 119 9.67 3.00 11.71
CA LEU A 119 11.12 3.03 11.59
C LEU A 119 11.79 3.07 12.97
N GLY A 120 11.05 2.80 14.06
CA GLY A 120 11.56 2.87 15.43
C GLY A 120 12.71 1.90 15.73
N LYS A 121 12.90 0.88 14.89
CA LYS A 121 14.02 -0.08 14.99
C LYS A 121 15.29 0.39 14.26
N LEU A 122 15.19 1.41 13.40
CA LEU A 122 16.34 1.97 12.70
C LEU A 122 17.11 2.93 13.60
N SER A 123 18.41 3.09 13.32
CA SER A 123 19.15 4.23 13.84
C SER A 123 18.58 5.54 13.27
N GLU A 124 18.68 6.65 14.01
CA GLU A 124 18.23 7.96 13.51
C GLU A 124 18.89 8.34 12.18
N ALA A 125 20.16 7.98 11.99
CA ALA A 125 20.87 8.19 10.73
C ALA A 125 20.29 7.37 9.56
N ASP A 126 19.92 6.11 9.81
CA ASP A 126 19.28 5.26 8.80
C ASP A 126 17.84 5.69 8.52
N LYS A 127 17.10 6.13 9.54
CA LYS A 127 15.74 6.67 9.43
C LYS A 127 15.73 7.89 8.51
N GLU A 128 16.56 8.88 8.79
CA GLU A 128 16.68 10.09 7.96
C GLU A 128 17.17 9.78 6.54
N ARG A 129 18.07 8.80 6.39
CA ARG A 129 18.49 8.35 5.05
C ARG A 129 17.34 7.70 4.30
N PHE A 130 16.59 6.80 4.95
CA PHE A 130 15.44 6.14 4.34
C PHE A 130 14.40 7.15 3.88
N ILE A 131 14.02 8.11 4.74
CA ILE A 131 13.05 9.17 4.41
C ILE A 131 13.51 9.97 3.18
N ARG A 132 14.78 10.40 3.14
CA ARG A 132 15.33 11.10 1.96
C ARG A 132 15.30 10.26 0.69
N GLU A 133 15.68 8.98 0.78
CA GLU A 133 15.66 8.08 -0.37
C GLU A 133 14.22 7.84 -0.87
N VAL A 134 13.24 7.76 0.03
CA VAL A 134 11.81 7.65 -0.33
C VAL A 134 11.32 8.91 -1.03
N ILE A 135 11.64 10.10 -0.51
CA ILE A 135 11.29 11.38 -1.15
C ILE A 135 11.88 11.45 -2.57
N GLN A 136 13.16 11.08 -2.73
CA GLN A 136 13.79 11.03 -4.05
C GLN A 136 13.16 9.98 -4.98
N ALA A 137 12.75 8.84 -4.44
CA ALA A 137 12.12 7.77 -5.20
C ALA A 137 10.71 8.13 -5.70
N ALA A 138 9.94 8.90 -4.92
CA ALA A 138 8.67 9.47 -5.37
C ALA A 138 8.87 10.45 -6.53
N GLY A 139 9.97 11.18 -6.53
CA GLY A 139 10.28 12.19 -7.55
C GLY A 139 9.23 13.30 -7.57
N ASP A 140 8.85 13.76 -8.75
CA ASP A 140 7.89 14.84 -8.94
C ASP A 140 6.44 14.34 -9.05
N SER A 141 6.12 13.18 -8.44
CA SER A 141 4.77 12.61 -8.53
C SER A 141 3.75 13.45 -7.77
N GLU A 142 2.81 14.06 -8.49
CA GLU A 142 1.68 14.80 -7.90
C GLU A 142 0.68 13.88 -7.17
N ARG A 143 0.84 12.55 -7.31
CA ARG A 143 -0.05 11.53 -6.75
C ARG A 143 0.51 10.89 -5.48
N VAL A 144 1.67 11.33 -5.01
CA VAL A 144 2.31 10.84 -3.80
C VAL A 144 2.53 12.01 -2.85
N THR A 145 1.94 11.92 -1.66
CA THR A 145 2.16 12.90 -0.58
C THR A 145 2.77 12.19 0.62
N MET A 146 3.62 12.89 1.38
CA MET A 146 4.32 12.30 2.52
C MET A 146 4.13 13.13 3.78
N PHE A 147 3.93 12.45 4.90
CA PHE A 147 3.80 13.05 6.22
C PHE A 147 4.73 12.37 7.21
N ARG A 148 5.20 13.11 8.21
CA ARG A 148 6.05 12.61 9.30
C ARG A 148 5.28 12.69 10.60
N ASP A 149 5.49 11.72 11.48
CA ASP A 149 4.94 11.69 12.85
C ASP A 149 3.40 11.80 12.89
N GLU A 150 2.74 11.31 11.84
CA GLU A 150 1.29 11.30 11.68
C GLU A 150 0.73 9.89 11.90
N PRO A 151 -0.53 9.76 12.35
CA PRO A 151 -1.21 8.48 12.39
C PRO A 151 -1.52 8.00 10.97
N CYS A 152 -1.51 6.68 10.79
CA CYS A 152 -2.03 6.07 9.58
C CYS A 152 -3.55 6.25 9.52
N ARG A 153 -4.12 6.41 8.32
CA ARG A 153 -5.57 6.43 8.13
C ARG A 153 -6.16 5.10 8.65
N ARG A 154 -7.32 5.17 9.32
CA ARG A 154 -8.08 4.03 9.84
C ARG A 154 -9.32 3.80 9.02
#